data_AF-A0A5C5G3B8-F1
#
_entry.id   AF-A0A5C5G3B8-F1
#
_cell.length_a   1.000
_cell.length_b   1.000
_cell.length_c   1.000
_cell.angle_alpha   90.00
_cell.angle_beta   90.00
_cell.angle_gamma   90.00
#
_symmetry.space_group_name_H-M   'P 1'
#
loop_
_entity.id
_entity.type
_entity.pdbx_description
1 polymer ?
#
loop_
_entity_poly.entity_id
_entity_poly.type
_entity_poly.pdbx_seq_one_letter_code
_entity_poly.pdbx_strand_id
1 'polypeptide(L)'
;MLERFLGSQGYRRFARRATTSGKAGGYLPSENDITLDLRDLSAFRAALRVSPDEYAHLARAYTHDPARFSPASLRLARATTRAWNRVVLRLRLQSVLPSSAFAPPAFPELAQSSAALVYKPGRAASLRVWVPTRSGESWMADGEVIECEREVWRSSGAWAQLRRGDVVANVAIPAFGNVGTLVFDGKFLRDLSFEFDVVGHLPAWLNMLGFSPSHFHNIVVASSSNPVFYLSLAPYVAAVRESLSLCKDRVSVSSPQGNYLVSRYVYRAALHLLAGQIIGDAAGAGGAGPGGIEVVHPDWAGQIVVEAEGTTEAATLLLARVRPTLSLSLSSRCSLALD
;
A
#
# COMPACT_ATOMS: atom_id res chain seq x y z
N MET A 1 -20.26 -20.61 10.46
CA MET A 1 -18.99 -21.11 11.02
C MET A 1 -17.86 -20.10 10.86
N LEU A 2 -17.51 -19.64 9.65
CA LEU A 2 -16.45 -18.61 9.44
C LEU A 2 -16.62 -17.36 10.32
N GLU A 3 -17.83 -16.83 10.38
CA GLU A 3 -18.19 -15.65 11.19
C GLU A 3 -17.87 -15.80 12.69
N ARG A 4 -17.95 -17.01 13.24
CA ARG A 4 -17.57 -17.28 14.64
C ARG A 4 -16.07 -17.09 14.89
N PHE A 5 -15.23 -17.36 13.89
CA PHE A 5 -13.77 -17.35 14.04
C PHE A 5 -13.12 -16.09 13.47
N LEU A 6 -13.70 -15.51 12.42
CA LEU A 6 -13.22 -14.30 11.76
C LEU A 6 -14.01 -13.05 12.17
N GLY A 7 -15.08 -13.18 12.96
CA GLY A 7 -15.86 -12.03 13.43
C GLY A 7 -15.05 -11.03 14.24
N SER A 8 -14.05 -11.49 15.01
CA SER A 8 -13.09 -10.61 15.70
C SER A 8 -12.19 -9.83 14.74
N GLN A 9 -12.09 -10.27 13.49
CA GLN A 9 -11.38 -9.59 12.39
C GLN A 9 -12.31 -8.71 11.55
N GLY A 10 -13.58 -8.56 11.94
CA GLY A 10 -14.59 -7.79 11.22
C GLY A 10 -15.29 -8.55 10.09
N TYR A 11 -15.08 -9.87 9.96
CA TYR A 11 -15.71 -10.66 8.89
C TYR A 11 -17.24 -10.73 9.08
N ARG A 12 -17.97 -10.44 8.00
CA ARG A 12 -19.43 -10.60 7.92
C ARG A 12 -19.83 -11.56 6.79
N ARG A 13 -20.91 -12.31 6.99
CA ARG A 13 -21.46 -13.16 5.93
C ARG A 13 -22.24 -12.31 4.94
N PHE A 14 -22.11 -12.56 3.63
CA PHE A 14 -22.97 -11.92 2.64
C PHE A 14 -24.43 -12.34 2.79
N ALA A 15 -25.34 -11.42 2.51
CA ALA A 15 -26.77 -11.70 2.48
C ALA A 15 -27.07 -12.77 1.43
N ARG A 16 -27.81 -13.81 1.80
CA ARG A 16 -28.35 -14.77 0.81
C ARG A 16 -29.52 -14.10 0.10
N ARG A 17 -29.60 -14.27 -1.22
CA ARG A 17 -30.74 -13.82 -2.03
C ARG A 17 -32.03 -14.42 -1.45
N ALA A 18 -32.98 -13.57 -1.05
CA ALA A 18 -34.37 -14.01 -0.92
C ALA A 18 -34.91 -14.19 -2.35
N THR A 19 -35.40 -15.38 -2.66
CA THR A 19 -35.99 -15.72 -3.97
C THR A 19 -37.39 -15.15 -4.15
N THR A 20 -37.88 -14.31 -3.25
CA THR A 20 -39.21 -13.72 -3.29
C THR A 20 -39.17 -12.27 -3.79
N SER A 21 -40.15 -11.97 -4.65
CA SER A 21 -40.26 -10.79 -5.50
C SER A 21 -40.11 -9.44 -4.79
N GLY A 22 -39.45 -8.51 -5.48
CA GLY A 22 -39.63 -7.06 -5.28
C GLY A 22 -38.56 -6.39 -4.43
N LYS A 23 -37.65 -5.65 -5.07
CA LYS A 23 -36.56 -4.81 -4.52
C LYS A 23 -35.31 -5.58 -4.06
N ALA A 24 -34.57 -6.08 -5.04
CA ALA A 24 -33.21 -6.62 -4.85
C ALA A 24 -32.21 -5.49 -4.54
N GLY A 25 -32.04 -5.16 -3.26
CA GLY A 25 -31.00 -4.23 -2.75
C GLY A 25 -29.76 -4.94 -2.19
N GLY A 26 -29.50 -6.18 -2.62
CA GLY A 26 -28.37 -6.98 -2.14
C GLY A 26 -27.19 -6.95 -3.12
N TYR A 27 -25.98 -6.85 -2.58
CA TYR A 27 -24.74 -7.02 -3.35
C TYR A 27 -24.72 -8.37 -4.07
N LEU A 28 -24.39 -8.36 -5.37
CA LEU A 28 -24.20 -9.56 -6.17
C LEU A 28 -22.71 -9.93 -6.17
N PRO A 29 -22.33 -11.08 -5.60
CA PRO A 29 -20.95 -11.52 -5.67
C PRO A 29 -20.50 -11.69 -7.11
N SER A 30 -19.35 -11.12 -7.46
CA SER A 30 -18.71 -11.33 -8.77
C SER A 30 -17.98 -12.68 -8.79
N GLU A 31 -17.73 -13.24 -9.98
CA GLU A 31 -16.84 -14.40 -10.13
C GLU A 31 -15.41 -14.13 -9.61
N ASN A 32 -14.99 -12.86 -9.60
CA ASN A 32 -13.70 -12.44 -9.09
C ASN A 32 -13.68 -12.24 -7.56
N ASP A 33 -14.82 -12.42 -6.87
CA ASP A 33 -14.87 -12.26 -5.43
C ASP A 33 -14.23 -13.44 -4.71
N ILE A 34 -13.42 -13.12 -3.71
CA ILE A 34 -12.78 -14.13 -2.90
C ILE A 34 -13.84 -14.81 -2.01
N THR A 35 -14.09 -16.09 -2.28
CA THR A 35 -14.92 -16.96 -1.45
C THR A 35 -14.03 -17.74 -0.49
N LEU A 36 -14.16 -17.50 0.82
CA LEU A 36 -13.39 -18.21 1.85
C LEU A 36 -14.02 -19.56 2.19
N ASP A 37 -13.18 -20.58 2.39
CA ASP A 37 -13.59 -21.90 2.85
C ASP A 37 -12.98 -22.28 4.22
N LEU A 38 -13.23 -23.52 4.68
CA LEU A 38 -12.68 -24.00 5.95
C LEU A 38 -11.17 -24.26 5.89
N ARG A 39 -10.61 -24.53 4.70
CA ARG A 39 -9.17 -24.72 4.52
C ARG A 39 -8.46 -23.38 4.70
N ASP A 40 -8.99 -22.32 4.10
CA ASP A 40 -8.53 -20.94 4.29
C ASP A 40 -8.56 -20.57 5.77
N LEU A 41 -9.66 -20.87 6.48
CA LEU A 41 -9.74 -20.60 7.91
C LEU A 41 -8.66 -21.34 8.70
N SER A 42 -8.45 -22.63 8.44
CA SER A 42 -7.46 -23.42 9.16
C SER A 42 -6.03 -22.91 8.91
N ALA A 43 -5.70 -22.59 7.66
CA ALA A 43 -4.41 -22.05 7.27
C ALA A 43 -4.20 -20.63 7.79
N PHE A 44 -5.22 -19.77 7.75
CA PHE A 44 -5.15 -18.42 8.31
C PHE A 44 -4.91 -18.44 9.83
N ARG A 45 -5.56 -19.34 10.57
CA ARG A 45 -5.31 -19.51 12.01
C ARG A 45 -3.90 -19.98 12.31
N ALA A 46 -3.31 -20.81 11.44
CA ALA A 46 -1.89 -21.13 11.52
C ALA A 46 -1.03 -19.89 11.20
N ALA A 47 -1.38 -19.12 10.17
CA ALA A 47 -0.66 -17.90 9.78
C ALA A 47 -0.58 -16.84 10.88
N LEU A 48 -1.60 -16.73 11.75
CA LEU A 48 -1.59 -15.84 12.92
C LEU A 48 -0.58 -16.25 14.00
N ARG A 49 -0.10 -17.50 13.99
CA ARG A 49 0.85 -18.02 14.97
C ARG A 49 2.28 -18.07 14.44
N VAL A 50 2.46 -18.04 13.12
CA VAL A 50 3.77 -18.10 12.49
C VAL A 50 4.33 -16.68 12.38
N SER A 51 5.49 -16.45 13.01
CA SER A 51 6.16 -15.15 12.95
C SER A 51 6.86 -14.94 11.58
N PRO A 52 7.09 -13.70 11.14
CA PRO A 52 7.88 -13.43 9.94
C PRO A 52 9.27 -14.09 9.99
N ASP A 53 9.91 -14.12 11.16
CA ASP A 53 11.24 -14.74 11.33
C ASP A 53 11.22 -16.25 11.13
N GLU A 54 10.13 -16.93 11.51
CA GLU A 54 9.94 -18.36 11.28
C GLU A 54 9.81 -18.67 9.77
N TYR A 55 9.10 -17.83 9.02
CA TYR A 55 9.03 -17.97 7.55
C TYR A 55 10.40 -17.81 6.90
N ALA A 56 11.20 -16.85 7.35
CA ALA A 56 12.55 -16.62 6.85
C ALA A 56 13.51 -17.76 7.22
N HIS A 57 13.38 -18.35 8.41
CA HIS A 57 14.14 -19.57 8.77
C HIS A 57 13.76 -20.76 7.88
N LEU A 58 12.47 -20.96 7.61
CA LEU A 58 12.01 -22.01 6.70
C LEU A 58 12.55 -21.80 5.28
N ALA A 59 12.59 -20.55 4.81
CA ALA A 59 13.14 -20.22 3.50
C ALA A 59 14.64 -20.53 3.41
N ARG A 60 15.42 -20.13 4.43
CA ARG A 60 16.85 -20.45 4.51
C ARG A 60 17.11 -21.96 4.51
N ALA A 61 16.35 -22.71 5.30
CA ALA A 61 16.46 -24.18 5.33
C ALA A 61 16.10 -24.81 3.97
N TYR A 62 15.07 -24.29 3.29
CA TYR A 62 14.70 -24.74 1.95
C TYR A 62 15.78 -24.42 0.91
N THR A 63 16.36 -23.21 0.92
CA THR A 63 17.43 -22.82 -0.01
C THR A 63 18.71 -23.63 0.21
N HIS A 64 19.02 -24.00 1.46
CA HIS A 64 20.22 -24.78 1.78
C HIS A 64 20.15 -26.23 1.29
N ASP A 65 19.04 -26.93 1.54
CA ASP A 65 18.85 -28.31 1.07
C ASP A 65 17.41 -28.54 0.60
N PRO A 66 17.08 -28.15 -0.64
CA PRO A 66 15.74 -28.32 -1.19
C PRO A 66 15.31 -29.79 -1.28
N ALA A 67 16.26 -30.71 -1.47
CA ALA A 67 15.97 -32.13 -1.69
C ALA A 67 15.53 -32.83 -0.41
N ARG A 68 16.10 -32.44 0.75
CA ARG A 68 15.71 -32.98 2.06
C ARG A 68 14.66 -32.14 2.78
N PHE A 69 14.29 -30.99 2.23
CA PHE A 69 13.28 -30.14 2.82
C PHE A 69 11.89 -30.79 2.83
N SER A 70 11.22 -30.73 3.99
CA SER A 70 9.90 -31.35 4.15
C SER A 70 8.86 -30.75 3.19
N PRO A 71 8.21 -31.58 2.34
CA PRO A 71 7.12 -31.11 1.48
C PRO A 71 5.92 -30.57 2.29
N ALA A 72 5.74 -31.04 3.52
CA ALA A 72 4.68 -30.56 4.41
C ALA A 72 4.95 -29.12 4.86
N SER A 73 6.19 -28.80 5.24
CA SER A 73 6.58 -27.44 5.64
C SER A 73 6.44 -26.44 4.49
N LEU A 74 6.80 -26.85 3.27
CA LEU A 74 6.63 -26.03 2.07
C LEU A 74 5.16 -25.77 1.76
N ARG A 75 4.31 -26.80 1.84
CA ARG A 75 2.86 -26.65 1.66
C ARG A 75 2.26 -25.76 2.74
N LEU A 76 2.70 -25.89 3.99
CA LEU A 76 2.23 -25.07 5.10
C LEU A 76 2.56 -23.60 4.84
N ALA A 77 3.82 -23.25 4.57
CA ALA A 77 4.25 -21.86 4.37
C ALA A 77 3.49 -21.16 3.22
N ARG A 78 3.25 -21.88 2.12
CA ARG A 78 2.46 -21.38 1.00
C ARG A 78 0.96 -21.29 1.33
N ALA A 79 0.40 -22.29 2.02
CA ALA A 79 -1.02 -22.29 2.36
C ALA A 79 -1.36 -21.15 3.34
N THR A 80 -0.51 -20.89 4.33
CA THR A 80 -0.72 -19.84 5.34
C THR A 80 -0.65 -18.43 4.73
N THR A 81 0.33 -18.16 3.86
CA THR A 81 0.47 -16.87 3.16
C THR A 81 -0.67 -16.63 2.16
N ARG A 82 -1.07 -17.63 1.38
CA ARG A 82 -2.21 -17.51 0.46
C ARG A 82 -3.54 -17.30 1.19
N ALA A 83 -3.76 -18.01 2.30
CA ALA A 83 -4.95 -17.82 3.14
C ALA A 83 -4.97 -16.43 3.79
N TRP A 84 -3.83 -15.92 4.24
CA TRP A 84 -3.68 -14.53 4.71
C TRP A 84 -4.17 -13.54 3.66
N ASN A 85 -3.67 -13.65 2.43
CA ASN A 85 -4.04 -12.74 1.34
C ASN A 85 -5.54 -12.76 1.07
N ARG A 86 -6.10 -13.97 0.99
CA ARG A 86 -7.53 -14.17 0.74
C ARG A 86 -8.39 -13.55 1.83
N VAL A 87 -8.02 -13.72 3.11
CA VAL A 87 -8.74 -13.12 4.24
C VAL A 87 -8.62 -11.59 4.24
N VAL A 88 -7.41 -11.03 4.07
CA VAL A 88 -7.20 -9.57 4.05
C VAL A 88 -8.01 -8.91 2.94
N LEU A 89 -7.93 -9.44 1.72
CA LEU A 89 -8.66 -8.90 0.57
C LEU A 89 -10.17 -9.08 0.72
N ARG A 90 -10.61 -10.18 1.32
CA ARG A 90 -12.01 -10.39 1.67
C ARG A 90 -12.51 -9.33 2.65
N LEU A 91 -11.77 -9.05 3.72
CA LEU A 91 -12.14 -8.04 4.71
C LEU A 91 -12.16 -6.64 4.09
N ARG A 92 -11.22 -6.33 3.18
CA ARG A 92 -11.25 -5.09 2.41
C ARG A 92 -12.48 -4.96 1.54
N LEU A 93 -12.87 -6.01 0.82
CA LEU A 93 -14.09 -5.98 0.03
C LEU A 93 -15.29 -5.65 0.92
N GLN A 94 -15.33 -6.19 2.13
CA GLN A 94 -16.42 -5.93 3.06
C GLN A 94 -16.45 -4.50 3.60
N SER A 95 -15.30 -3.84 3.74
CA SER A 95 -15.26 -2.46 4.24
C SER A 95 -15.79 -1.43 3.24
N VAL A 96 -15.89 -1.77 1.96
CA VAL A 96 -16.39 -0.87 0.91
C VAL A 96 -17.85 -1.14 0.51
N LEU A 97 -18.43 -2.25 0.99
CA LEU A 97 -19.79 -2.62 0.66
C LEU A 97 -20.79 -2.02 1.64
N PRO A 98 -22.00 -1.66 1.18
CA PRO A 98 -23.04 -1.13 2.06
C PRO A 98 -23.49 -2.20 3.06
N SER A 99 -23.99 -1.78 4.22
CA SER A 99 -24.49 -2.71 5.26
C SER A 99 -25.55 -3.69 4.75
N SER A 100 -26.35 -3.32 3.74
CA SER A 100 -27.35 -4.18 3.10
C SER A 100 -26.76 -5.38 2.35
N ALA A 101 -25.46 -5.35 2.03
CA ALA A 101 -24.76 -6.46 1.41
C ALA A 101 -24.58 -7.66 2.37
N PHE A 102 -24.76 -7.45 3.67
CA PHE A 102 -24.46 -8.44 4.70
C PHE A 102 -25.71 -9.05 5.31
N ALA A 103 -25.61 -10.33 5.64
CA ALA A 103 -26.59 -10.98 6.48
C ALA A 103 -26.54 -10.39 7.90
N PRO A 104 -27.65 -10.42 8.65
CA PRO A 104 -27.62 -10.09 10.06
C PRO A 104 -26.61 -10.99 10.79
N PRO A 105 -25.90 -10.45 11.81
CA PRO A 105 -24.86 -11.18 12.50
C PRO A 105 -25.43 -12.44 13.16
N ALA A 106 -24.87 -13.59 12.83
CA ALA A 106 -25.31 -14.87 13.39
C ALA A 106 -24.70 -15.14 14.78
N PHE A 107 -23.66 -14.38 15.16
CA PHE A 107 -22.96 -14.48 16.43
C PHE A 107 -22.80 -13.07 17.05
N PRO A 108 -22.71 -12.96 18.39
CA PRO A 108 -22.42 -11.69 19.04
C PRO A 108 -21.13 -11.08 18.49
N GLU A 109 -21.16 -9.77 18.20
CA GLU A 109 -19.99 -9.06 17.72
C GLU A 109 -18.96 -9.00 18.85
N LEU A 110 -17.83 -9.69 18.67
CA LEU A 110 -16.72 -9.62 19.60
C LEU A 110 -16.10 -8.23 19.52
N ALA A 111 -15.79 -7.62 20.67
CA ALA A 111 -15.10 -6.34 20.71
C ALA A 111 -13.80 -6.42 19.89
N GLN A 112 -13.74 -5.63 18.82
CA GLN A 112 -12.58 -5.60 17.93
C GLN A 112 -11.47 -4.80 18.60
N SER A 113 -10.36 -5.46 18.95
CA SER A 113 -9.14 -4.72 19.28
C SER A 113 -8.49 -4.26 17.97
N SER A 114 -8.40 -2.94 17.77
CA SER A 114 -7.76 -2.35 16.59
C SER A 114 -6.30 -2.83 16.41
N ALA A 115 -5.62 -3.23 17.49
CA ALA A 115 -4.26 -3.77 17.42
C ALA A 115 -4.19 -5.19 16.79
N ALA A 116 -5.31 -5.93 16.78
CA ALA A 116 -5.36 -7.32 16.35
C ALA A 116 -5.99 -7.53 14.95
N LEU A 117 -6.41 -6.45 14.28
CA LEU A 117 -7.04 -6.52 12.96
C LEU A 117 -5.98 -6.69 11.86
N VAL A 118 -6.13 -7.74 11.05
CA VAL A 118 -5.26 -7.99 9.89
C VAL A 118 -5.52 -7.03 8.72
N TYR A 119 -6.67 -6.36 8.72
CA TYR A 119 -7.02 -5.32 7.76
C TYR A 119 -7.77 -4.18 8.47
N LYS A 120 -7.39 -2.94 8.16
CA LYS A 120 -8.06 -1.73 8.64
C LYS A 120 -8.64 -0.95 7.46
N PRO A 121 -9.93 -0.59 7.49
CA PRO A 121 -10.52 0.27 6.46
C PRO A 121 -9.72 1.55 6.25
N GLY A 122 -9.56 1.97 4.98
CA GLY A 122 -8.79 3.16 4.61
C GLY A 122 -7.27 2.96 4.56
N ARG A 123 -6.74 1.80 4.98
CA ARG A 123 -5.31 1.46 4.86
C ARG A 123 -5.04 0.56 3.64
N ALA A 124 -3.79 0.51 3.22
CA ALA A 124 -3.33 -0.41 2.18
C ALA A 124 -3.58 -1.86 2.62
N ALA A 125 -3.90 -2.74 1.68
CA ALA A 125 -3.89 -4.17 2.00
C ALA A 125 -2.44 -4.63 2.14
N SER A 126 -2.10 -5.28 3.26
CA SER A 126 -0.79 -5.89 3.49
C SER A 126 -0.88 -7.39 3.26
N LEU A 127 -0.42 -7.80 2.08
CA LEU A 127 -0.37 -9.19 1.65
C LEU A 127 1.00 -9.81 1.95
N ARG A 128 1.05 -11.13 1.98
CA ARG A 128 2.24 -11.93 2.25
C ARG A 128 2.45 -12.95 1.15
N VAL A 129 3.70 -13.13 0.74
CA VAL A 129 4.13 -14.23 -0.12
C VAL A 129 5.31 -14.93 0.51
N TRP A 130 5.48 -16.21 0.19
CA TRP A 130 6.64 -16.98 0.61
C TRP A 130 7.40 -17.45 -0.63
N VAL A 131 8.42 -16.70 -1.00
CA VAL A 131 9.29 -16.98 -2.15
C VAL A 131 10.73 -17.00 -1.65
N PRO A 132 11.30 -18.19 -1.39
CA PRO A 132 12.71 -18.32 -1.00
C PRO A 132 13.63 -17.73 -2.07
N THR A 133 14.52 -16.83 -1.66
CA THR A 133 15.51 -16.23 -2.54
C THR A 133 16.76 -17.11 -2.64
N ARG A 134 17.42 -17.09 -3.80
CA ARG A 134 18.54 -18.01 -4.11
C ARG A 134 19.84 -17.64 -3.42
N SER A 135 20.09 -16.36 -3.22
CA SER A 135 21.33 -15.86 -2.61
C SER A 135 21.22 -15.70 -1.09
N GLY A 136 20.02 -15.81 -0.52
CA GLY A 136 19.79 -15.42 0.89
C GLY A 136 20.08 -13.95 1.16
N GLU A 137 20.28 -13.16 0.11
CA GLU A 137 20.48 -11.72 0.19
C GLU A 137 19.17 -11.02 0.53
N SER A 138 19.30 -9.83 1.07
CA SER A 138 18.18 -8.96 1.41
C SER A 138 17.41 -8.48 0.17
N TRP A 139 18.02 -8.49 -1.02
CA TRP A 139 17.40 -7.99 -2.24
C TRP A 139 16.87 -9.12 -3.13
N MET A 140 15.71 -8.90 -3.76
CA MET A 140 15.13 -9.86 -4.70
C MET A 140 15.60 -9.58 -6.12
N ALA A 141 15.97 -10.62 -6.86
CA ALA A 141 16.19 -10.49 -8.30
C ALA A 141 14.84 -10.35 -9.05
N ASP A 142 14.86 -9.80 -10.27
CA ASP A 142 13.65 -9.62 -11.10
C ASP A 142 12.82 -10.91 -11.25
N GLY A 143 13.50 -12.05 -11.42
CA GLY A 143 12.84 -13.36 -11.50
C GLY A 143 12.14 -13.77 -10.20
N GLU A 144 12.64 -13.34 -9.05
CA GLU A 144 12.05 -13.61 -7.74
C GLU A 144 10.85 -12.69 -7.48
N VAL A 145 10.91 -11.43 -7.95
CA VAL A 145 9.75 -10.53 -7.96
C VAL A 145 8.62 -11.10 -8.82
N ILE A 146 8.93 -11.67 -10.00
CA ILE A 146 7.93 -12.36 -10.83
C ILE A 146 7.35 -13.58 -10.10
N GLU A 147 8.14 -14.34 -9.33
CA GLU A 147 7.60 -15.43 -8.51
C GLU A 147 6.72 -14.92 -7.36
N CYS A 148 7.01 -13.76 -6.78
CA CYS A 148 6.11 -13.09 -5.83
C CYS A 148 4.76 -12.78 -6.49
N GLU A 149 4.76 -12.23 -7.71
CA GLU A 149 3.54 -12.00 -8.48
C GLU A 149 2.76 -13.30 -8.72
N ARG A 150 3.46 -14.37 -9.12
CA ARG A 150 2.87 -15.70 -9.32
C ARG A 150 2.30 -16.27 -8.03
N GLU A 151 2.93 -16.08 -6.87
CA GLU A 151 2.38 -16.52 -5.58
C GLU A 151 1.12 -15.75 -5.19
N VAL A 152 1.05 -14.44 -5.47
CA VAL A 152 -0.20 -13.69 -5.31
C VAL A 152 -1.26 -14.22 -6.27
N TRP A 153 -0.93 -14.47 -7.53
CA TRP A 153 -1.86 -15.07 -8.50
C TRP A 153 -2.38 -16.46 -8.07
N ARG A 154 -1.49 -17.32 -7.54
CA ARG A 154 -1.85 -18.64 -6.98
C ARG A 154 -2.77 -18.53 -5.77
N SER A 155 -2.81 -17.38 -5.09
CA SER A 155 -3.85 -17.06 -4.11
C SER A 155 -5.14 -16.76 -4.88
N SER A 156 -5.93 -17.80 -5.20
CA SER A 156 -7.15 -17.69 -6.03
C SER A 156 -7.98 -16.42 -5.73
N GLY A 157 -8.21 -15.61 -6.78
CA GLY A 157 -8.96 -14.35 -6.73
C GLY A 157 -8.20 -13.14 -6.17
N ALA A 158 -7.00 -13.30 -5.60
CA ALA A 158 -6.27 -12.22 -4.95
C ALA A 158 -5.75 -11.17 -5.95
N TRP A 159 -5.16 -11.61 -7.06
CA TRP A 159 -4.59 -10.70 -8.07
C TRP A 159 -5.65 -9.78 -8.69
N ALA A 160 -6.82 -10.34 -9.04
CA ALA A 160 -7.94 -9.57 -9.60
C ALA A 160 -8.51 -8.53 -8.62
N GLN A 161 -8.25 -8.71 -7.32
CA GLN A 161 -8.71 -7.81 -6.26
C GLN A 161 -7.65 -6.78 -5.87
N LEU A 162 -6.40 -6.89 -6.35
CA LEU A 162 -5.33 -5.93 -6.05
C LEU A 162 -5.69 -4.52 -6.52
N ARG A 163 -5.30 -3.53 -5.71
CA ARG A 163 -5.44 -2.11 -6.02
C ARG A 163 -4.07 -1.46 -6.01
N ARG A 164 -3.89 -0.43 -6.83
CA ARG A 164 -2.64 0.34 -6.82
C ARG A 164 -2.36 0.85 -5.40
N GLY A 165 -1.12 0.71 -4.95
CA GLY A 165 -0.71 1.03 -3.58
C GLY A 165 -0.83 -0.14 -2.60
N ASP A 166 -1.40 -1.29 -2.99
CA ASP A 166 -1.35 -2.49 -2.15
C ASP A 166 0.08 -2.95 -1.92
N VAL A 167 0.33 -3.45 -0.71
CA VAL A 167 1.67 -3.85 -0.26
C VAL A 167 1.74 -5.36 -0.21
N VAL A 168 2.80 -5.93 -0.78
CA VAL A 168 3.09 -7.37 -0.76
C VAL A 168 4.46 -7.59 -0.14
N ALA A 169 4.50 -8.21 1.03
CA ALA A 169 5.74 -8.54 1.71
C ALA A 169 6.14 -9.99 1.44
N ASN A 170 7.38 -10.21 0.97
CA ASN A 170 7.96 -11.54 0.90
C ASN A 170 8.49 -11.95 2.28
N VAL A 171 7.69 -12.72 3.02
CA VAL A 171 8.03 -13.16 4.38
C VAL A 171 9.11 -14.26 4.41
N ALA A 172 9.57 -14.73 3.24
CA ALA A 172 10.75 -15.58 3.15
C ALA A 172 12.05 -14.81 3.44
N ILE A 173 12.01 -13.48 3.42
CA ILE A 173 13.14 -12.60 3.72
C ILE A 173 12.99 -12.08 5.16
N PRO A 174 14.06 -12.06 5.98
CA PRO A 174 14.01 -11.52 7.33
C PRO A 174 13.51 -10.07 7.36
N ALA A 175 12.72 -9.73 8.37
CA ALA A 175 12.15 -8.40 8.51
C ALA A 175 13.20 -7.39 8.99
N PHE A 176 13.87 -6.71 8.05
CA PHE A 176 14.70 -5.54 8.33
C PHE A 176 14.12 -4.32 7.59
N GLY A 177 13.51 -3.39 8.32
CA GLY A 177 12.82 -2.26 7.69
C GLY A 177 11.73 -2.74 6.73
N ASN A 178 11.74 -2.23 5.50
CA ASN A 178 10.84 -2.66 4.42
C ASN A 178 11.52 -3.57 3.38
N VAL A 179 12.64 -4.20 3.71
CA VAL A 179 13.30 -5.17 2.84
C VAL A 179 12.32 -6.30 2.47
N GLY A 180 12.30 -6.70 1.20
CA GLY A 180 11.37 -7.71 0.69
C GLY A 180 9.92 -7.22 0.53
N THR A 181 9.66 -5.93 0.75
CA THR A 181 8.33 -5.33 0.60
C THR A 181 8.18 -4.68 -0.77
N LEU A 182 7.12 -5.06 -1.47
CA LEU A 182 6.75 -4.60 -2.80
C LEU A 182 5.45 -3.80 -2.76
N VAL A 183 5.28 -2.86 -3.68
CA VAL A 183 4.06 -2.09 -3.88
C VAL A 183 3.49 -2.36 -5.27
N PHE A 184 2.18 -2.61 -5.35
CA PHE A 184 1.50 -2.82 -6.62
C PHE A 184 1.27 -1.49 -7.35
N ASP A 185 1.78 -1.37 -8.57
CA ASP A 185 1.62 -0.16 -9.40
C ASP A 185 0.28 -0.10 -10.16
N GLY A 186 -0.53 -1.16 -10.05
CA GLY A 186 -1.76 -1.35 -10.83
C GLY A 186 -1.61 -2.40 -11.93
N LYS A 187 -0.38 -2.81 -12.26
CA LYS A 187 -0.05 -3.83 -13.25
C LYS A 187 0.97 -4.85 -12.73
N PHE A 188 2.00 -4.38 -12.03
CA PHE A 188 3.15 -5.15 -11.56
C PHE A 188 3.49 -4.81 -10.11
N LEU A 189 4.22 -5.70 -9.46
CA LEU A 189 4.86 -5.42 -8.18
C LEU A 189 6.17 -4.66 -8.41
N ARG A 190 6.40 -3.62 -7.62
CA ARG A 190 7.57 -2.76 -7.67
C ARG A 190 8.25 -2.67 -6.32
N ASP A 191 9.57 -2.57 -6.34
CA ASP A 191 10.34 -2.31 -5.12
C ASP A 191 10.05 -0.93 -4.53
N LEU A 192 10.28 -0.83 -3.22
CA LEU A 192 10.40 0.45 -2.55
C LEU A 192 11.71 1.15 -2.93
N SER A 193 11.75 2.47 -2.78
CA SER A 193 12.98 3.25 -3.00
C SER A 193 13.77 3.34 -1.70
N PHE A 194 15.09 3.32 -1.79
CA PHE A 194 16.01 3.48 -0.66
C PHE A 194 16.86 4.75 -0.80
N GLU A 195 16.44 5.67 -1.68
CA GLU A 195 17.18 6.90 -2.01
C GLU A 195 17.29 7.84 -0.79
N PHE A 196 16.20 7.99 -0.03
CA PHE A 196 16.11 8.96 1.07
C PHE A 196 15.92 8.33 2.45
N ASP A 197 15.65 7.03 2.53
CA ASP A 197 15.47 6.31 3.80
C ASP A 197 16.14 4.92 3.72
N VAL A 198 16.98 4.61 4.70
CA VAL A 198 17.74 3.36 4.80
C VAL A 198 16.84 2.14 5.02
N VAL A 199 15.64 2.32 5.56
CA VAL A 199 14.66 1.24 5.70
C VAL A 199 13.72 1.12 4.49
N GLY A 200 13.89 1.98 3.49
CA GLY A 200 13.05 2.05 2.30
C GLY A 200 11.82 2.94 2.49
N HIS A 201 11.39 3.60 1.43
CA HIS A 201 10.23 4.49 1.39
C HIS A 201 9.42 4.31 0.10
N LEU A 202 8.24 4.91 0.07
CA LEU A 202 7.34 4.82 -1.08
C LEU A 202 8.01 5.40 -2.34
N PRO A 203 7.82 4.79 -3.52
CA PRO A 203 8.47 5.23 -4.76
C PRO A 203 7.81 6.47 -5.37
N ALA A 204 8.57 7.22 -6.18
CA ALA A 204 8.16 8.51 -6.75
C ALA A 204 6.96 8.47 -7.69
N TRP A 205 6.67 7.33 -8.31
CA TRP A 205 5.52 7.16 -9.19
C TRP A 205 4.19 7.08 -8.41
N LEU A 206 4.23 6.90 -7.09
CA LEU A 206 3.05 6.81 -6.25
C LEU A 206 2.73 8.20 -5.66
N ASN A 207 1.73 8.86 -6.24
CA ASN A 207 1.26 10.16 -5.77
C ASN A 207 0.39 10.01 -4.52
N MET A 208 0.90 10.43 -3.35
CA MET A 208 0.18 10.28 -2.08
C MET A 208 -1.06 11.15 -1.94
N LEU A 209 -1.25 12.18 -2.78
CA LEU A 209 -2.50 12.95 -2.79
C LEU A 209 -3.72 12.07 -3.13
N GLY A 210 -3.53 10.97 -3.86
CA GLY A 210 -4.60 10.01 -4.17
C GLY A 210 -5.01 9.09 -3.03
N PHE A 211 -4.26 9.09 -1.92
CA PHE A 211 -4.46 8.22 -0.77
C PHE A 211 -4.68 9.03 0.51
N SER A 212 -5.33 8.46 1.52
CA SER A 212 -5.32 9.08 2.86
C SER A 212 -3.87 9.29 3.32
N PRO A 213 -3.51 10.39 4.02
CA PRO A 213 -2.20 10.55 4.66
C PRO A 213 -1.83 9.36 5.56
N SER A 214 -2.87 8.69 6.07
CA SER A 214 -2.75 7.56 6.98
C SER A 214 -2.62 6.21 6.25
N HIS A 215 -2.78 6.15 4.92
CA HIS A 215 -2.95 4.91 4.17
C HIS A 215 -1.88 3.83 4.42
N PHE A 216 -0.60 4.23 4.56
CA PHE A 216 0.55 3.33 4.76
C PHE A 216 1.06 3.24 6.20
N HIS A 217 0.42 3.93 7.15
CA HIS A 217 0.83 3.92 8.55
C HIS A 217 0.81 2.51 9.15
N ASN A 218 1.89 2.14 9.85
CA ASN A 218 2.12 0.80 10.41
C ASN A 218 2.10 -0.33 9.36
N ILE A 219 2.26 0.00 8.08
CA ILE A 219 2.41 -0.96 6.97
C ILE A 219 3.79 -0.79 6.35
N VAL A 220 4.15 0.44 5.99
CA VAL A 220 5.50 0.81 5.55
C VAL A 220 6.18 1.50 6.73
N VAL A 221 7.28 0.93 7.19
CA VAL A 221 8.08 1.43 8.31
C VAL A 221 8.93 2.61 7.82
N ALA A 222 9.16 3.60 8.68
CA ALA A 222 10.12 4.67 8.43
C ALA A 222 11.21 4.63 9.49
N SER A 223 12.44 5.02 9.15
CA SER A 223 13.56 5.05 10.11
C SER A 223 13.43 6.17 11.14
N SER A 224 12.62 7.19 10.82
CA SER A 224 12.35 8.35 11.68
C SER A 224 10.84 8.59 11.81
N SER A 225 10.46 9.52 12.68
CA SER A 225 9.07 10.00 12.79
C SER A 225 8.57 10.75 11.54
N ASN A 226 9.47 11.05 10.59
CA ASN A 226 9.18 11.78 9.36
C ASN A 226 9.28 10.81 8.17
N PRO A 227 8.18 10.17 7.74
CA PRO A 227 8.21 9.26 6.61
C PRO A 227 8.42 10.02 5.29
N VAL A 228 9.12 9.40 4.35
CA VAL A 228 9.32 9.95 3.00
C VAL A 228 8.21 9.48 2.08
N PHE A 229 7.57 10.43 1.39
CA PHE A 229 6.56 10.17 0.37
C PHE A 229 6.54 11.28 -0.69
N TYR A 230 5.86 11.03 -1.81
CA TYR A 230 5.82 11.93 -2.95
C TYR A 230 4.42 12.51 -3.16
N LEU A 231 4.36 13.82 -3.42
CA LEU A 231 3.15 14.55 -3.79
C LEU A 231 3.38 15.19 -5.16
N SER A 232 2.51 14.90 -6.12
CA SER A 232 2.52 15.62 -7.40
C SER A 232 1.79 16.94 -7.24
N LEU A 233 2.53 18.04 -7.25
CA LEU A 233 1.99 19.40 -7.14
C LEU A 233 1.83 20.09 -8.51
N ALA A 234 1.93 19.34 -9.60
CA ALA A 234 1.83 19.88 -10.97
C ALA A 234 0.55 20.71 -11.23
N PRO A 235 -0.64 20.33 -10.72
CA PRO A 235 -1.85 21.15 -10.87
C PRO A 235 -1.81 22.48 -10.08
N TYR A 236 -0.88 22.62 -9.13
CA TYR A 236 -0.82 23.73 -8.18
C TYR A 236 0.35 24.69 -8.44
N VAL A 237 1.04 24.56 -9.59
CA VAL A 237 2.21 25.40 -9.95
C VAL A 237 1.92 26.89 -9.83
N ALA A 238 0.74 27.35 -10.29
CA ALA A 238 0.34 28.75 -10.22
C ALA A 238 0.22 29.22 -8.77
N ALA A 239 -0.53 28.48 -7.95
CA ALA A 239 -0.72 28.79 -6.52
C ALA A 239 0.61 28.80 -5.74
N VAL A 240 1.51 27.84 -6.03
CA VAL A 240 2.85 27.81 -5.42
C VAL A 240 3.66 29.03 -5.82
N ARG A 241 3.63 29.41 -7.10
CA ARG A 241 4.38 30.58 -7.59
C ARG A 241 3.87 31.90 -6.99
N GLU A 242 2.57 32.06 -6.90
CA GLU A 242 1.93 33.28 -6.41
C GLU A 242 2.10 33.47 -4.90
N SER A 243 2.17 32.38 -4.13
CA SER A 243 2.30 32.43 -2.67
C SER A 243 3.74 32.33 -2.16
N LEU A 244 4.72 32.09 -3.05
CA LEU A 244 6.12 31.91 -2.65
C LEU A 244 6.70 33.19 -2.06
N SER A 245 7.12 33.13 -0.80
CA SER A 245 7.70 34.26 -0.08
C SER A 245 8.87 33.83 0.80
N LEU A 246 9.84 34.74 1.01
CA LEU A 246 10.96 34.50 1.92
C LEU A 246 10.55 34.88 3.34
N CYS A 247 10.54 33.89 4.23
CA CYS A 247 10.18 34.03 5.64
C CYS A 247 11.42 33.93 6.54
N LYS A 248 11.40 34.64 7.67
CA LYS A 248 12.42 34.55 8.72
C LYS A 248 11.83 33.82 9.93
N ASP A 249 12.25 32.58 10.14
CA ASP A 249 11.85 31.75 11.26
C ASP A 249 12.90 31.80 12.38
N ARG A 250 12.45 31.71 13.65
CA ARG A 250 13.34 31.60 14.81
C ARG A 250 13.29 30.17 15.33
N VAL A 251 14.38 29.43 15.17
CA VAL A 251 14.48 28.03 15.60
C VAL A 251 15.34 27.95 16.85
N SER A 252 14.85 27.21 17.87
CA SER A 252 15.67 26.89 19.04
C SER A 252 16.55 25.69 18.71
N VAL A 253 17.86 25.89 18.78
CA VAL A 253 18.85 24.84 18.57
C VAL A 253 19.47 24.50 19.91
N SER A 254 19.40 23.23 20.31
CA SER A 254 20.11 22.75 21.48
C SER A 254 21.56 22.47 21.12
N SER A 255 22.48 23.03 21.91
CA SER A 255 23.91 22.77 21.81
C SER A 255 24.44 22.30 23.17
N PRO A 256 25.63 21.67 23.23
CA PRO A 256 26.26 21.27 24.49
C PRO A 256 26.46 22.42 25.49
N GLN A 257 26.45 23.68 25.03
CA GLN A 257 26.65 24.88 25.85
C GLN A 257 25.34 25.59 26.24
N GLY A 258 24.19 25.11 25.77
CA GLY A 258 22.87 25.69 26.02
C GLY A 258 21.99 25.77 24.77
N ASN A 259 20.76 26.26 24.96
CA ASN A 259 19.81 26.49 23.87
C ASN A 259 19.96 27.90 23.33
N TYR A 260 20.17 28.03 22.02
CA TYR A 260 20.27 29.33 21.35
C TYR A 260 19.16 29.47 20.29
N LEU A 261 18.66 30.70 20.10
CA LEU A 261 17.71 31.02 19.04
C LEU A 261 18.47 31.46 17.80
N VAL A 262 18.35 30.68 16.73
CA VAL A 262 18.96 30.98 15.44
C VAL A 262 17.87 31.46 14.48
N SER A 263 18.10 32.58 13.80
CA SER A 263 17.23 33.01 12.71
C SER A 263 17.55 32.20 11.46
N ARG A 264 16.57 31.47 10.93
CA ARG A 264 16.64 30.72 9.68
C ARG A 264 15.76 31.40 8.64
N TYR A 265 16.28 31.60 7.45
CA TYR A 265 15.48 32.05 6.31
C TYR A 265 14.98 30.83 5.53
N VAL A 266 13.69 30.83 5.18
CA VAL A 266 13.00 29.71 4.51
C VAL A 266 12.06 30.30 3.47
N TYR A 267 12.07 29.75 2.26
CA TYR A 267 11.03 30.05 1.28
C TYR A 267 9.80 29.22 1.59
N ARG A 268 8.64 29.87 1.73
CA ARG A 268 7.36 29.24 2.03
C ARG A 268 6.36 29.54 0.91
N ALA A 269 5.70 28.50 0.43
CA ALA A 269 4.55 28.60 -0.46
C ALA A 269 3.37 27.86 0.15
N ALA A 270 2.16 28.36 -0.07
CA ALA A 270 0.94 27.78 0.45
C ALA A 270 -0.04 27.49 -0.68
N LEU A 271 -0.68 26.32 -0.63
CA LEU A 271 -1.67 25.91 -1.60
C LEU A 271 -2.85 25.25 -0.90
N HIS A 272 -4.03 25.41 -1.49
CA HIS A 272 -5.27 24.80 -1.00
C HIS A 272 -5.62 23.57 -1.82
N LEU A 273 -5.87 22.47 -1.13
CA LEU A 273 -6.32 21.22 -1.70
C LEU A 273 -7.82 21.05 -1.52
N LEU A 274 -8.51 20.71 -2.61
CA LEU A 274 -9.93 20.39 -2.59
C LEU A 274 -10.12 18.88 -2.76
N ALA A 275 -10.96 18.29 -1.91
CA ALA A 275 -11.34 16.89 -2.03
C ALA A 275 -11.93 16.60 -3.43
N GLY A 276 -11.47 15.53 -4.08
CA GLY A 276 -11.96 15.14 -5.40
C GLY A 276 -11.37 15.95 -6.57
N GLN A 277 -10.48 16.91 -6.32
CA GLN A 277 -9.79 17.63 -7.39
C GLN A 277 -8.92 16.68 -8.22
N ILE A 278 -8.97 16.81 -9.55
CA ILE A 278 -8.19 15.97 -10.47
C ILE A 278 -6.70 16.30 -10.35
N ILE A 279 -5.89 15.26 -10.18
CA ILE A 279 -4.42 15.35 -10.01
C ILE A 279 -3.64 14.50 -11.01
N GLY A 280 -4.33 13.70 -11.84
CA GLY A 280 -3.71 12.96 -12.92
C GLY A 280 -4.70 12.17 -13.76
N ASP A 281 -4.31 11.89 -15.01
CA ASP A 281 -5.12 11.18 -16.01
C ASP A 281 -4.95 9.64 -15.95
N ALA A 282 -4.08 9.15 -15.05
CA ALA A 282 -3.66 7.76 -15.04
C ALA A 282 -4.74 6.82 -14.48
N ALA A 283 -5.51 6.22 -15.39
CA ALA A 283 -6.35 5.05 -15.16
C ALA A 283 -5.50 3.85 -14.70
N GLY A 284 -5.37 3.67 -13.39
CA GLY A 284 -4.68 2.51 -12.82
C GLY A 284 -5.31 2.08 -11.51
N ALA A 285 -6.30 1.17 -11.59
CA ALA A 285 -6.84 0.27 -10.55
C ALA A 285 -6.85 0.73 -9.07
N GLY A 286 -6.88 2.04 -8.82
CA GLY A 286 -6.75 2.65 -7.50
C GLY A 286 -7.19 4.12 -7.48
N GLY A 287 -7.60 4.70 -8.61
CA GLY A 287 -8.30 5.98 -8.63
C GLY A 287 -9.67 5.79 -8.01
N ALA A 288 -9.88 6.36 -6.82
CA ALA A 288 -11.21 6.46 -6.21
C ALA A 288 -12.17 7.39 -7.00
N GLY A 289 -11.73 7.97 -8.12
CA GLY A 289 -12.53 8.79 -9.02
C GLY A 289 -13.34 7.97 -10.04
N PRO A 290 -14.51 8.47 -10.48
CA PRO A 290 -15.24 7.91 -11.61
C PRO A 290 -14.33 7.79 -12.85
N GLY A 291 -14.32 6.64 -13.51
CA GLY A 291 -13.57 6.44 -14.75
C GLY A 291 -12.06 6.20 -14.60
N GLY A 292 -11.54 6.01 -13.38
CA GLY A 292 -10.12 5.70 -13.14
C GLY A 292 -9.22 6.93 -13.02
N ILE A 293 -9.79 8.13 -12.93
CA ILE A 293 -9.04 9.37 -12.78
C ILE A 293 -8.45 9.46 -11.36
N GLU A 294 -7.21 9.93 -11.24
CA GLU A 294 -6.60 10.23 -9.94
C GLU A 294 -7.14 11.55 -9.40
N VAL A 295 -7.67 11.51 -8.18
CA VAL A 295 -8.24 12.67 -7.49
C VAL A 295 -7.65 12.82 -6.09
N VAL A 296 -7.64 14.04 -5.56
CA VAL A 296 -7.23 14.31 -4.17
C VAL A 296 -8.15 13.57 -3.20
N HIS A 297 -7.56 12.77 -2.32
CA HIS A 297 -8.29 12.06 -1.27
C HIS A 297 -8.89 13.07 -0.26
N PRO A 298 -10.13 12.87 0.22
CA PRO A 298 -10.81 13.81 1.11
C PRO A 298 -10.01 14.23 2.36
N ASP A 299 -9.25 13.31 2.95
CA ASP A 299 -8.40 13.57 4.12
C ASP A 299 -7.26 14.59 3.88
N TRP A 300 -6.96 14.93 2.63
CA TRP A 300 -6.00 15.99 2.29
C TRP A 300 -6.63 17.38 2.15
N ALA A 301 -7.97 17.49 2.17
CA ALA A 301 -8.65 18.75 1.98
C ALA A 301 -8.23 19.77 3.05
N GLY A 302 -7.75 20.93 2.62
CA GLY A 302 -7.15 21.92 3.51
C GLY A 302 -6.04 22.70 2.86
N GLN A 303 -5.06 23.12 3.67
CA GLN A 303 -3.91 23.90 3.22
C GLN A 303 -2.63 23.08 3.39
N ILE A 304 -1.82 23.01 2.34
CA ILE A 304 -0.45 22.50 2.40
C ILE A 304 0.51 23.67 2.32
N VAL A 305 1.52 23.63 3.19
CA VAL A 305 2.65 24.55 3.18
C VAL A 305 3.87 23.79 2.71
N VAL A 306 4.51 24.29 1.65
CA VAL A 306 5.76 23.75 1.12
C VAL A 306 6.88 24.70 1.50
N GLU A 307 7.96 24.13 2.02
CA GLU A 307 9.11 24.86 2.50
C GLU A 307 10.38 24.43 1.77
N ALA A 308 11.22 25.41 1.44
CA ALA A 308 12.57 25.20 0.92
C ALA A 308 13.56 26.08 1.68
N GLU A 309 14.83 25.68 1.67
CA GLU A 309 15.91 26.49 2.24
C GLU A 309 15.91 27.92 1.68
N GLY A 310 16.30 28.91 2.49
CA GLY A 310 16.22 30.34 2.14
C GLY A 310 17.19 30.84 1.06
N THR A 311 17.81 29.95 0.29
CA THR A 311 18.69 30.32 -0.83
C THR A 311 17.89 30.52 -2.12
N THR A 312 18.35 31.41 -3.00
CA THR A 312 17.72 31.67 -4.29
C THR A 312 17.72 30.44 -5.20
N GLU A 313 18.74 29.60 -5.08
CA GLU A 313 18.87 28.33 -5.76
C GLU A 313 17.78 27.35 -5.31
N ALA A 314 17.54 27.26 -4.00
CA ALA A 314 16.50 26.38 -3.45
C ALA A 314 15.09 26.82 -3.88
N ALA A 315 14.81 28.13 -3.94
CA ALA A 315 13.55 28.65 -4.49
C ALA A 315 13.36 28.27 -5.96
N THR A 316 14.42 28.39 -6.77
CA THR A 316 14.39 28.02 -8.19
C THR A 316 14.19 26.52 -8.37
N LEU A 317 14.86 25.69 -7.56
CA LEU A 317 14.69 24.24 -7.55
C LEU A 317 13.28 23.83 -7.12
N LEU A 318 12.69 24.48 -6.12
CA LEU A 318 11.31 24.23 -5.71
C LEU A 318 10.34 24.48 -6.87
N LEU A 319 10.44 25.65 -7.52
CA LEU A 319 9.60 25.96 -8.67
C LEU A 319 9.83 25.02 -9.86
N ALA A 320 11.05 24.54 -10.06
CA ALA A 320 11.36 23.54 -11.08
C ALA A 320 10.75 22.17 -10.75
N ARG A 321 10.75 21.75 -9.48
CA ARG A 321 10.18 20.47 -9.01
C ARG A 321 8.66 20.43 -9.01
N VAL A 322 7.99 21.57 -8.78
CA VAL A 322 6.53 21.65 -8.82
C VAL A 322 6.01 21.62 -10.26
N ARG A 323 6.80 22.07 -11.24
CA ARG A 323 6.41 21.98 -12.65
C ARG A 323 6.27 20.53 -13.07
N PRO A 324 5.29 20.20 -13.93
CA PRO A 324 5.26 18.88 -14.54
C PRO A 324 6.58 18.68 -15.30
N THR A 325 7.39 17.72 -14.86
CA THR A 325 8.34 17.09 -15.75
C THR A 325 7.50 16.51 -16.88
N LEU A 326 7.75 16.92 -18.12
CA LEU A 326 7.23 16.23 -19.30
C LEU A 326 7.65 14.76 -19.16
N SER A 327 6.79 13.93 -18.60
CA SER A 327 6.99 12.50 -18.60
C SER A 327 6.78 12.08 -20.05
N LEU A 328 7.89 11.84 -20.73
CA LEU A 328 7.90 11.12 -21.99
C LEU A 328 7.16 9.81 -21.76
N SER A 329 5.88 9.77 -22.13
CA SER A 329 5.13 8.55 -22.34
C SER A 329 5.72 7.83 -23.55
N LEU A 330 6.90 7.23 -23.38
CA LEU A 330 7.44 6.27 -24.32
C LEU A 330 6.71 4.95 -24.10
N SER A 331 5.47 4.90 -24.57
CA SER A 331 4.77 3.67 -24.94
C SER A 331 4.93 3.48 -26.44
N SER A 332 5.94 2.70 -26.81
CA SER A 332 6.20 2.04 -28.09
C SER A 332 5.10 2.08 -29.17
N ARG A 333 5.45 2.55 -30.38
CA ARG A 333 5.47 1.80 -31.67
C ARG A 333 5.42 2.77 -32.86
N CYS A 334 6.41 2.69 -33.74
CA CYS A 334 6.25 2.42 -35.18
C CYS A 334 7.58 2.68 -35.89
N SER A 335 8.23 1.59 -36.28
CA SER A 335 9.16 1.58 -37.40
C SER A 335 8.41 2.00 -38.66
N LEU A 336 8.78 3.15 -39.22
CA LEU A 336 8.53 3.50 -40.61
C LEU A 336 9.90 3.47 -41.29
N ALA A 337 10.11 2.41 -42.09
CA ALA A 337 11.14 2.36 -43.10
C ALA A 337 10.45 2.59 -44.45
N LEU A 338 10.77 3.73 -45.05
CA LEU A 338 10.67 4.14 -46.45
C LEU A 338 11.73 5.26 -46.53
N ASP A 339 12.84 5.20 -47.26
CA ASP A 339 13.26 4.40 -48.42
C ASP A 339 14.64 3.77 -48.21
#